data_AF-A9URT3-F1
#
_entry.id   AF-A9URT3-F1
#
_cell.length_a   1.000
_cell.length_b   1.000
_cell.length_c   1.000
_cell.angle_alpha   90.00
_cell.angle_beta   90.00
_cell.angle_gamma   90.00
#
_symmetry.space_group_name_H-M   'P 1'
#
loop_
_entity.id
_entity.type
_entity.pdbx_description
1 polymer ?
#
loop_
_entity_poly.entity_id
_entity_poly.type
_entity_poly.pdbx_seq_one_letter_code
_entity_poly.pdbx_strand_id
1 'polypeptide(L)'
;MAALRASSRCGRPWPGLGSNWALVLVLGMACFIGAMGALEGDAAMPGQATLEALRAAAAADEPALADSEATGERLYQAFVKHFVEKRRHHMAAAEHIFAKPLFERRFALTKPLLDEIFRQLHAAQGQLASNIDVAQPELPDEPAQLEALIQVWQNAAFLADLALRLPDQVHALVDKYPVRVDLVRWAVTRICLPARIYQEQPSHRRALELLLQEMQLTDEPDPNYENPFSELSLIRGQRDRLRQAHLESVEIKRVLHRQLARAPQIVTVP
;
A
#
# COMPACT_ATOMS: atom_id res chain seq x y z
N MET A 1 -51.08 5.83 -43.67
CA MET A 1 -50.74 5.25 -44.99
C MET A 1 -49.26 5.53 -45.23
N ALA A 2 -48.31 4.62 -45.43
CA ALA A 2 -48.26 3.19 -45.74
C ALA A 2 -46.96 2.63 -45.08
N ALA A 3 -47.04 1.53 -44.34
CA ALA A 3 -46.77 0.15 -44.74
C ALA A 3 -45.30 -0.29 -44.65
N LEU A 4 -45.06 -1.12 -43.62
CA LEU A 4 -44.03 -2.14 -43.46
C LEU A 4 -43.55 -2.80 -44.76
N ARG A 5 -42.25 -3.13 -44.82
CA ARG A 5 -41.76 -4.42 -45.35
C ARG A 5 -40.40 -4.78 -44.76
N ALA A 6 -40.41 -5.84 -43.96
CA ALA A 6 -39.25 -6.65 -43.66
C ALA A 6 -38.83 -7.43 -44.92
N SER A 7 -37.53 -7.63 -45.12
CA SER A 7 -37.05 -8.80 -45.87
C SER A 7 -35.72 -9.29 -45.30
N SER A 8 -35.79 -10.54 -44.87
CA SER A 8 -34.72 -11.44 -44.48
C SER A 8 -33.87 -11.86 -45.67
N ARG A 9 -32.53 -11.80 -45.53
CA ARG A 9 -31.62 -12.72 -46.23
C ARG A 9 -30.51 -13.18 -45.30
N CYS A 10 -30.56 -14.47 -45.00
CA CYS A 10 -29.50 -15.24 -44.38
C CYS A 10 -28.30 -15.41 -45.34
N GLY A 11 -27.10 -15.44 -44.73
CA GLY A 11 -26.06 -16.42 -45.05
C GLY A 11 -25.08 -16.07 -46.16
N ARG A 12 -23.86 -15.67 -45.77
CA ARG A 12 -22.65 -16.53 -45.78
C ARG A 12 -21.40 -15.75 -45.31
N PRO A 13 -20.30 -16.45 -44.95
CA PRO A 13 -19.52 -16.17 -43.76
C PRO A 13 -18.30 -15.29 -44.02
N TRP A 14 -17.87 -14.61 -42.96
CA TRP A 14 -16.57 -13.95 -42.89
C TRP A 14 -15.44 -14.99 -42.91
N PRO A 15 -14.40 -14.82 -43.74
CA PRO A 15 -13.22 -15.65 -43.70
C PRO A 15 -12.26 -15.14 -42.61
N GLY A 16 -11.65 -16.07 -41.87
CA GLY A 16 -10.38 -15.81 -41.18
C GLY A 16 -10.43 -15.66 -39.66
N LEU A 17 -11.06 -16.60 -38.92
CA LEU A 17 -10.63 -16.86 -37.53
C LEU A 17 -9.44 -17.84 -37.57
N GLY A 18 -8.24 -17.28 -37.69
CA GLY A 18 -7.01 -17.95 -37.30
C GLY A 18 -6.81 -17.77 -35.80
N SER A 19 -6.86 -18.88 -35.07
CA SER A 19 -6.58 -19.05 -33.65
C SER A 19 -5.44 -18.15 -33.13
N ASN A 20 -5.75 -17.15 -32.30
CA ASN A 20 -4.71 -16.48 -31.52
C ASN A 20 -5.18 -15.81 -30.21
N TRP A 21 -6.18 -16.40 -29.54
CA TRP A 21 -6.51 -16.03 -28.16
C TRP A 21 -5.42 -16.46 -27.15
N ALA A 22 -4.55 -17.40 -27.52
CA ALA A 22 -3.39 -17.77 -26.73
C ALA A 22 -2.29 -16.68 -26.74
N LEU A 23 -2.15 -15.91 -27.83
CA LEU A 23 -1.10 -14.87 -27.94
C LEU A 23 -1.47 -13.57 -27.22
N VAL A 24 -2.77 -13.25 -27.06
CA VAL A 24 -3.22 -12.12 -26.21
C VAL A 24 -3.04 -12.44 -24.73
N LEU A 25 -3.16 -13.72 -24.34
CA LEU A 25 -2.86 -14.20 -22.99
C LEU A 25 -1.34 -14.25 -22.70
N VAL A 26 -0.51 -14.57 -23.69
CA VAL A 26 0.96 -14.60 -23.54
C VAL A 26 1.58 -13.19 -23.59
N LEU A 27 1.07 -12.27 -24.42
CA LEU A 27 1.55 -10.87 -24.45
C LEU A 27 1.03 -10.05 -23.25
N GLY A 28 -0.14 -10.39 -22.70
CA GLY A 28 -0.61 -9.84 -21.43
C GLY A 28 0.19 -10.32 -20.21
N MET A 29 0.77 -11.53 -20.26
CA MET A 29 1.72 -12.02 -19.25
C MET A 29 3.15 -11.50 -19.45
N ALA A 30 3.56 -11.14 -20.67
CA ALA A 30 4.88 -10.56 -20.91
C ALA A 30 5.02 -9.14 -20.33
N CYS A 31 3.95 -8.34 -20.28
CA CYS A 31 3.95 -7.09 -19.51
C CYS A 31 3.89 -7.32 -17.98
N PHE A 32 3.41 -8.47 -17.52
CA PHE A 32 3.42 -8.82 -16.10
C PHE A 32 4.79 -9.37 -15.66
N ILE A 33 5.50 -10.10 -16.53
CA ILE A 33 6.89 -10.50 -16.32
C ILE A 33 7.85 -9.33 -16.55
N GLY A 34 7.54 -8.36 -17.41
CA GLY A 34 8.34 -7.13 -17.54
C GLY A 34 8.20 -6.18 -16.33
N ALA A 35 7.02 -6.11 -15.71
CA ALA A 35 6.79 -5.32 -14.51
C ALA A 35 7.21 -6.04 -13.21
N MET A 36 7.28 -7.38 -13.21
CA MET A 36 7.94 -8.16 -12.15
C MET A 36 9.45 -8.29 -12.37
N GLY A 37 9.94 -8.24 -13.60
CA GLY A 37 11.37 -8.24 -13.93
C GLY A 37 12.09 -6.95 -13.54
N ALA A 38 11.34 -5.85 -13.41
CA ALA A 38 11.81 -4.63 -12.75
C ALA A 38 11.80 -4.71 -11.21
N LEU A 39 11.32 -5.83 -10.64
CA LEU A 39 11.44 -6.20 -9.23
C LEU A 39 12.38 -7.42 -9.02
N GLU A 40 12.91 -8.00 -10.10
CA GLU A 40 13.90 -9.09 -10.05
C GLU A 40 15.32 -8.65 -10.47
N GLY A 41 15.54 -7.36 -10.71
CA GLY A 41 16.87 -6.74 -10.61
C GLY A 41 17.08 -6.29 -9.16
N ASP A 42 17.94 -6.99 -8.42
CA ASP A 42 18.32 -6.75 -7.02
C ASP A 42 17.30 -7.11 -5.92
N ALA A 43 16.61 -8.26 -6.08
CA ALA A 43 15.93 -8.94 -4.96
C ALA A 43 16.90 -9.57 -3.92
N ALA A 44 18.16 -9.13 -3.92
CA ALA A 44 19.07 -9.21 -2.79
C ALA A 44 19.55 -7.78 -2.50
N MET A 45 18.72 -6.98 -1.82
CA MET A 45 19.17 -5.69 -1.30
C MET A 45 20.31 -5.95 -0.31
N PRO A 46 21.56 -5.60 -0.63
CA PRO A 46 22.68 -5.83 0.26
C PRO A 46 22.58 -4.73 1.29
N GLY A 47 22.29 -5.04 2.55
CA GLY A 47 22.24 -4.00 3.57
C GLY A 47 23.58 -3.26 3.71
N GLN A 48 24.70 -3.90 3.34
CA GLN A 48 26.01 -3.26 3.11
C GLN A 48 25.99 -2.20 1.99
N ALA A 49 25.34 -2.45 0.85
CA ALA A 49 25.30 -1.51 -0.26
C ALA A 49 24.44 -0.27 0.04
N THR A 50 23.39 -0.40 0.85
CA THR A 50 22.64 0.77 1.33
C THR A 50 23.45 1.63 2.30
N LEU A 51 24.25 1.02 3.17
CA LEU A 51 25.09 1.77 4.11
C LEU A 51 26.23 2.50 3.37
N GLU A 52 26.85 1.82 2.41
CA GLU A 52 27.87 2.40 1.52
C GLU A 52 27.29 3.51 0.64
N ALA A 53 26.08 3.32 0.09
CA ALA A 53 25.38 4.35 -0.69
C ALA A 53 25.00 5.56 0.16
N LEU A 54 24.58 5.37 1.41
CA LEU A 54 24.29 6.47 2.35
C LEU A 54 25.55 7.23 2.73
N ARG A 55 26.67 6.52 2.99
CA ARG A 55 27.98 7.15 3.24
C ARG A 55 28.50 7.89 2.01
N ALA A 56 28.34 7.32 0.81
CA ALA A 56 28.71 7.97 -0.44
C ALA A 56 27.86 9.22 -0.73
N ALA A 57 26.54 9.15 -0.46
CA ALA A 57 25.64 10.29 -0.59
C ALA A 57 25.98 11.41 0.41
N ALA A 58 26.30 11.06 1.67
CA ALA A 58 26.74 12.02 2.67
C ALA A 58 28.11 12.64 2.34
N ALA A 59 28.98 11.92 1.61
CA ALA A 59 30.28 12.40 1.18
C ALA A 59 30.24 13.30 -0.08
N ALA A 60 29.15 13.27 -0.86
CA ALA A 60 29.03 14.01 -2.12
C ALA A 60 28.67 15.51 -1.95
N ASP A 61 28.10 15.90 -0.81
CA ASP A 61 27.67 17.29 -0.50
C ASP A 61 28.82 18.15 0.09
N GLU A 62 29.92 18.32 -0.65
CA GLU A 62 31.10 19.19 -0.39
C GLU A 62 31.99 18.86 0.85
N PRO A 63 33.35 18.91 0.73
CA PRO A 63 34.24 18.54 1.82
C PRO A 63 34.67 19.79 2.62
N ALA A 64 33.99 20.06 3.74
CA ALA A 64 34.50 20.99 4.74
C ALA A 64 34.13 20.60 6.17
N LEU A 65 35.19 20.47 6.96
CA LEU A 65 35.32 20.51 8.42
C LEU A 65 34.85 19.30 9.25
N ALA A 66 35.80 18.85 10.06
CA ALA A 66 35.84 17.66 10.86
C ALA A 66 35.23 17.88 12.24
N ASP A 67 33.90 17.81 12.32
CA ASP A 67 33.20 17.54 13.58
C ASP A 67 32.42 16.22 13.42
N SER A 68 32.64 15.27 14.34
CA SER A 68 32.01 13.95 14.29
C SER A 68 30.47 14.04 14.35
N GLU A 69 29.94 15.00 15.11
CA GLU A 69 28.51 15.30 15.18
C GLU A 69 27.94 15.79 13.84
N ALA A 70 28.66 16.66 13.13
CA ALA A 70 28.24 17.15 11.82
C ALA A 70 28.21 16.02 10.76
N THR A 71 29.07 15.02 10.92
CA THR A 71 29.09 13.82 10.06
C THR A 71 27.90 12.91 10.34
N GLY A 72 27.57 12.70 11.62
CA GLY A 72 26.41 11.91 12.04
C GLY A 72 25.08 12.50 11.58
N GLU A 73 24.91 13.82 11.72
CA GLU A 73 23.70 14.52 11.27
C GLU A 73 23.55 14.45 9.73
N ARG A 74 24.63 14.61 8.96
CA ARG A 74 24.59 14.45 7.49
C ARG A 74 24.16 13.04 7.07
N LEU A 75 24.70 12.00 7.73
CA LEU A 75 24.31 10.62 7.48
C LEU A 75 22.83 10.38 7.81
N TYR A 76 22.35 10.93 8.92
CA TYR A 76 20.94 10.88 9.29
C TYR A 76 20.05 11.55 8.24
N GLN A 77 20.41 12.75 7.76
CA GLN A 77 19.64 13.45 6.73
C GLN A 77 19.62 12.69 5.38
N ALA A 78 20.76 12.12 4.97
CA ALA A 78 20.84 11.25 3.80
C ALA A 78 19.93 10.02 3.95
N PHE A 79 19.92 9.41 5.14
CA PHE A 79 19.04 8.30 5.45
C PHE A 79 17.56 8.70 5.41
N VAL A 80 17.18 9.83 6.00
CA VAL A 80 15.80 10.34 5.98
C VAL A 80 15.31 10.51 4.55
N LYS A 81 16.13 11.11 3.67
CA LYS A 81 15.79 11.27 2.24
C LYS A 81 15.58 9.92 1.56
N HIS A 82 16.49 8.97 1.76
CA HIS A 82 16.37 7.62 1.21
C HIS A 82 15.14 6.88 1.75
N PHE A 83 14.85 7.02 3.05
CA PHE A 83 13.69 6.45 3.70
C PHE A 83 12.40 6.96 3.04
N VAL A 84 12.23 8.28 2.91
CA VAL A 84 11.04 8.87 2.28
C VAL A 84 10.85 8.40 0.84
N GLU A 85 11.93 8.29 0.06
CA GLU A 85 11.85 7.76 -1.30
C GLU A 85 11.39 6.30 -1.31
N LYS A 86 11.99 5.46 -0.47
CA LYS A 86 11.61 4.05 -0.32
C LYS A 86 10.16 3.89 0.13
N ARG A 87 9.68 4.74 1.05
CA ARG A 87 8.28 4.80 1.51
C ARG A 87 7.32 5.02 0.35
N ARG A 88 7.64 5.90 -0.60
CA ARG A 88 6.80 6.13 -1.79
C ARG A 88 6.66 4.85 -2.63
N HIS A 89 7.74 4.09 -2.80
CA HIS A 89 7.70 2.83 -3.54
C HIS A 89 6.89 1.76 -2.81
N HIS A 90 7.04 1.65 -1.49
CA HIS A 90 6.27 0.72 -0.65
C HIS A 90 4.75 1.01 -0.70
N MET A 91 4.37 2.28 -0.58
CA MET A 91 2.96 2.70 -0.70
C MET A 91 2.40 2.38 -2.08
N ALA A 92 3.14 2.69 -3.15
CA ALA A 92 2.71 2.37 -4.52
C ALA A 92 2.54 0.86 -4.74
N ALA A 93 3.41 0.04 -4.15
CA ALA A 93 3.29 -1.42 -4.19
C ALA A 93 2.03 -1.92 -3.46
N ALA A 94 1.75 -1.40 -2.26
CA ALA A 94 0.54 -1.73 -1.49
C ALA A 94 -0.74 -1.35 -2.26
N GLU A 95 -0.76 -0.16 -2.87
CA GLU A 95 -1.86 0.28 -3.74
C GLU A 95 -2.04 -0.61 -4.97
N HIS A 96 -0.93 -1.02 -5.61
CA HIS A 96 -0.98 -1.91 -6.77
C HIS A 96 -1.58 -3.27 -6.43
N ILE A 97 -1.24 -3.82 -5.26
CA ILE A 97 -1.82 -5.07 -4.76
C ILE A 97 -3.31 -4.86 -4.47
N PHE A 98 -3.66 -3.78 -3.77
CA PHE A 98 -5.06 -3.46 -3.46
C PHE A 98 -5.93 -3.34 -4.72
N ALA A 99 -5.40 -2.78 -5.81
CA ALA A 99 -6.12 -2.64 -7.07
C ALA A 99 -6.51 -3.97 -7.73
N LYS A 100 -5.96 -5.12 -7.31
CA LYS A 100 -6.41 -6.43 -7.81
C LYS A 100 -7.80 -6.74 -7.24
N PRO A 101 -8.76 -7.22 -8.06
CA PRO A 101 -10.17 -7.34 -7.63
C PRO A 101 -10.44 -8.49 -6.66
N LEU A 102 -9.64 -9.57 -6.70
CA LEU A 102 -9.91 -10.80 -5.96
C LEU A 102 -9.02 -10.92 -4.72
N PHE A 103 -9.62 -11.32 -3.61
CA PHE A 103 -8.92 -11.60 -2.35
C PHE A 103 -7.76 -12.57 -2.55
N GLU A 104 -7.99 -13.69 -3.26
CA GLU A 104 -6.97 -14.71 -3.50
C GLU A 104 -5.74 -14.17 -4.24
N ARG A 105 -5.95 -13.25 -5.19
CA ARG A 105 -4.85 -12.62 -5.93
C ARG A 105 -4.07 -11.65 -5.06
N ARG A 106 -4.76 -10.89 -4.20
CA ARG A 106 -4.10 -10.02 -3.21
C ARG A 106 -3.30 -10.87 -2.23
N PHE A 107 -3.92 -11.91 -1.68
CA PHE A 107 -3.30 -12.85 -0.75
C PHE A 107 -2.05 -13.53 -1.33
N ALA A 108 -2.09 -13.98 -2.59
CA ALA A 108 -0.94 -14.60 -3.25
C ALA A 108 0.27 -13.66 -3.39
N LEU A 109 0.04 -12.34 -3.48
CA LEU A 109 1.10 -11.33 -3.54
C LEU A 109 1.53 -10.87 -2.13
N THR A 110 0.58 -10.68 -1.22
CA THR A 110 0.84 -10.21 0.14
C THR A 110 1.56 -11.26 0.98
N LYS A 111 1.25 -12.54 0.82
CA LYS A 111 1.87 -13.63 1.59
C LYS A 111 3.40 -13.66 1.50
N PRO A 112 4.03 -13.76 0.31
CA PRO A 112 5.49 -13.79 0.22
C PRO A 112 6.13 -12.50 0.75
N LEU A 113 5.49 -11.34 0.54
CA LEU A 113 5.97 -10.07 1.07
C LEU A 113 5.99 -10.04 2.61
N LEU A 114 4.89 -10.46 3.25
CA LEU A 114 4.84 -10.55 4.70
C LEU A 114 5.82 -11.59 5.24
N ASP A 115 5.92 -12.75 4.61
CA ASP A 115 6.86 -13.80 5.03
C ASP A 115 8.30 -13.28 5.02
N GLU A 116 8.67 -12.51 4.00
CA GLU A 116 9.98 -11.87 3.89
C GLU A 116 10.18 -10.74 4.93
N ILE A 117 9.18 -9.87 5.12
CA ILE A 117 9.22 -8.83 6.17
C ILE A 117 9.45 -9.46 7.54
N PHE A 118 8.70 -10.48 7.91
CA PHE A 118 8.84 -11.15 9.22
C PHE A 118 10.18 -11.86 9.35
N ARG A 119 10.68 -12.49 8.26
CA ARG A 119 12.02 -13.09 8.25
C ARG A 119 13.10 -12.05 8.55
N GLN A 120 13.03 -10.90 7.88
CA GLN A 120 14.00 -9.82 8.06
C GLN A 120 13.89 -9.17 9.45
N LEU A 121 12.67 -8.91 9.94
CA LEU A 121 12.47 -8.38 11.29
C LEU A 121 13.01 -9.32 12.36
N HIS A 122 12.82 -10.63 12.21
CA HIS A 122 13.32 -11.61 13.17
C HIS A 122 14.86 -11.69 13.13
N ALA A 123 15.46 -11.62 11.94
CA ALA A 123 16.91 -11.56 11.80
C ALA A 123 17.49 -10.30 12.46
N ALA A 124 16.89 -9.14 12.20
CA ALA A 124 17.32 -7.88 12.79
C ALA A 124 17.13 -7.86 14.32
N GLN A 125 16.06 -8.46 14.85
CA GLN A 125 15.87 -8.61 16.29
C GLN A 125 17.02 -9.39 16.96
N GLY A 126 17.56 -10.41 16.30
CA GLY A 126 18.70 -11.17 16.81
C GLY A 126 20.05 -10.44 16.73
N GLN A 127 20.16 -9.44 15.84
CA GLN A 127 21.37 -8.63 15.65
C GLN A 127 21.41 -7.40 16.55
N LEU A 128 20.24 -6.85 16.90
CA LEU A 128 20.14 -5.69 17.77
C LEU A 128 20.46 -6.08 19.22
N ALA A 129 21.37 -5.34 19.85
CA ALA A 129 21.66 -5.52 21.26
C ALA A 129 20.43 -5.18 22.11
N SER A 130 20.21 -5.94 23.19
CA SER A 130 19.03 -5.82 24.06
C SER A 130 18.87 -4.44 24.72
N ASN A 131 19.93 -3.62 24.73
CA ASN A 131 20.05 -2.33 25.40
C ASN A 131 20.24 -1.15 24.42
N ILE A 132 19.94 -1.30 23.13
CA ILE A 132 19.96 -0.16 22.20
C ILE A 132 18.96 0.89 22.66
N ASP A 133 19.46 2.10 22.88
CA ASP A 133 18.66 3.28 23.19
C ASP A 133 18.24 3.96 21.88
N VAL A 134 17.15 3.46 21.31
CA VAL A 134 16.55 3.98 20.07
C VAL A 134 15.99 5.40 20.21
N ALA A 135 15.89 5.93 21.43
CA ALA A 135 15.47 7.30 21.67
C ALA A 135 16.65 8.29 21.55
N GLN A 136 17.90 7.80 21.49
CA GLN A 136 19.05 8.68 21.29
C GLN A 136 19.04 9.30 19.90
N PRO A 137 19.47 10.57 19.79
CA PRO A 137 19.52 11.28 18.52
C PRO A 137 20.62 10.73 17.59
N GLU A 138 21.61 10.03 18.14
CA GLU A 138 22.75 9.50 17.42
C GLU A 138 22.49 8.09 16.87
N LEU A 139 22.87 7.88 15.62
CA LEU A 139 22.82 6.56 14.98
C LEU A 139 23.92 5.66 15.58
N PRO A 140 23.68 4.35 15.75
CA PRO A 140 24.73 3.44 16.23
C PRO A 140 25.98 3.49 15.34
N ASP A 141 27.16 3.60 15.97
CA ASP A 141 28.44 3.58 15.26
C ASP A 141 28.75 2.21 14.64
N GLU A 142 28.25 1.14 15.26
CA GLU A 142 28.45 -0.22 14.78
C GLU A 142 27.61 -0.45 13.51
N PRO A 143 28.25 -0.75 12.36
CA PRO A 143 27.55 -0.82 11.07
C PRO A 143 26.48 -1.91 11.04
N ALA A 144 26.72 -3.05 11.72
CA ALA A 144 25.75 -4.14 11.80
C ALA A 144 24.49 -3.74 12.58
N GLN A 145 24.64 -2.98 13.68
CA GLN A 145 23.50 -2.49 14.45
C GLN A 145 22.72 -1.43 13.68
N LEU A 146 23.41 -0.51 13.01
CA LEU A 146 22.79 0.51 12.17
C LEU A 146 22.01 -0.12 11.00
N GLU A 147 22.57 -1.12 10.34
CA GLU A 147 21.92 -1.85 9.26
C GLU A 147 20.65 -2.57 9.75
N ALA A 148 20.75 -3.30 10.87
CA ALA A 148 19.61 -3.96 11.49
C ALA A 148 18.51 -2.95 11.88
N LEU A 149 18.89 -1.79 12.42
CA LEU A 149 17.95 -0.74 12.82
C LEU A 149 17.22 -0.13 11.62
N ILE A 150 17.96 0.19 10.55
CA ILE A 150 17.40 0.65 9.26
C ILE A 150 16.41 -0.37 8.71
N GLN A 151 16.77 -1.65 8.75
CA GLN A 151 15.91 -2.73 8.28
C GLN A 151 14.62 -2.82 9.09
N VAL A 152 14.69 -2.71 10.42
CA VAL A 152 13.49 -2.68 11.29
C VAL A 152 12.60 -1.49 10.95
N TRP A 153 13.17 -0.28 10.85
CA TRP A 153 12.40 0.91 10.52
C TRP A 153 11.70 0.78 9.18
N GLN A 154 12.40 0.36 8.13
CA GLN A 154 11.81 0.24 6.79
C GLN A 154 10.74 -0.84 6.72
N ASN A 155 10.98 -1.99 7.34
CA ASN A 155 10.06 -3.12 7.31
C ASN A 155 8.81 -2.88 8.17
N ALA A 156 8.94 -2.26 9.33
CA ALA A 156 7.80 -1.87 10.16
C ALA A 156 6.90 -0.85 9.43
N ALA A 157 7.50 0.13 8.75
CA ALA A 157 6.74 1.07 7.95
C ALA A 157 6.03 0.39 6.77
N PHE A 158 6.71 -0.52 6.06
CA PHE A 158 6.07 -1.23 4.96
C PHE A 158 4.94 -2.14 5.44
N LEU A 159 5.13 -2.81 6.57
CA LEU A 159 4.09 -3.59 7.22
C LEU A 159 2.86 -2.71 7.54
N ALA A 160 3.06 -1.48 8.02
CA ALA A 160 1.96 -0.55 8.26
C ALA A 160 1.20 -0.23 6.97
N ASP A 161 1.87 0.01 5.85
CA ASP A 161 1.18 0.23 4.57
C ASP A 161 0.35 -0.98 4.15
N LEU A 162 0.91 -2.18 4.29
CA LEU A 162 0.21 -3.41 3.94
C LEU A 162 -0.98 -3.65 4.87
N ALA A 163 -0.81 -3.51 6.18
CA ALA A 163 -1.89 -3.72 7.15
C ALA A 163 -3.02 -2.70 6.99
N LEU A 164 -2.69 -1.43 6.78
CA LEU A 164 -3.71 -0.40 6.62
C LEU A 164 -4.42 -0.50 5.28
N ARG A 165 -3.73 -0.92 4.20
CA ARG A 165 -4.33 -0.99 2.87
C ARG A 165 -4.98 -2.34 2.55
N LEU A 166 -4.51 -3.43 3.17
CA LEU A 166 -4.90 -4.82 2.94
C LEU A 166 -5.19 -5.52 4.29
N PRO A 167 -6.08 -4.97 5.13
CA PRO A 167 -6.27 -5.44 6.50
C PRO A 167 -6.67 -6.92 6.55
N ASP A 168 -7.63 -7.34 5.73
CA ASP A 168 -8.14 -8.71 5.74
C ASP A 168 -7.06 -9.75 5.40
N GLN A 169 -6.16 -9.42 4.47
CA GLN A 169 -5.05 -10.30 4.07
C GLN A 169 -3.99 -10.38 5.17
N VAL A 170 -3.68 -9.25 5.80
CA VAL A 170 -2.70 -9.19 6.89
C VAL A 170 -3.22 -9.93 8.12
N HIS A 171 -4.45 -9.67 8.56
CA HIS A 171 -5.08 -10.40 9.67
C HIS A 171 -5.10 -11.92 9.43
N ALA A 172 -5.43 -12.36 8.21
CA ALA A 172 -5.42 -13.78 7.87
C ALA A 172 -4.03 -14.45 7.97
N LEU A 173 -2.95 -13.67 7.87
CA LEU A 173 -1.56 -14.13 7.83
C LEU A 173 -0.77 -13.86 9.11
N VAL A 174 -1.24 -12.95 9.98
CA VAL A 174 -0.50 -12.51 11.18
C VAL A 174 -1.18 -13.00 12.45
N ASP A 175 -2.49 -12.85 12.58
CA ASP A 175 -3.23 -13.15 13.83
C ASP A 175 -3.14 -14.62 14.24
N LYS A 176 -2.93 -15.51 13.27
CA LYS A 176 -2.75 -16.95 13.50
C LYS A 176 -1.41 -17.31 14.14
N TYR A 177 -0.44 -16.40 14.13
CA TYR A 177 0.93 -16.65 14.57
C TYR A 177 1.31 -15.65 15.65
N PRO A 178 1.20 -16.00 16.95
CA PRO A 178 1.53 -15.12 18.06
C PRO A 178 2.93 -14.52 17.96
N VAL A 179 3.91 -15.29 17.47
CA VAL A 179 5.29 -14.84 17.25
C VAL A 179 5.35 -13.64 16.31
N ARG A 180 4.52 -13.61 15.25
CA ARG A 180 4.46 -12.47 14.34
C ARG A 180 3.88 -11.25 15.04
N VAL A 181 2.80 -11.44 15.79
CA VAL A 181 2.15 -10.37 16.57
C VAL A 181 3.13 -9.75 17.58
N ASP A 182 3.86 -10.59 18.32
CA ASP A 182 4.88 -10.14 19.28
C ASP A 182 6.02 -9.40 18.58
N LEU A 183 6.42 -9.85 17.38
CA LEU A 183 7.45 -9.17 16.60
C LEU A 183 6.97 -7.79 16.10
N VAL A 184 5.70 -7.66 15.70
CA VAL A 184 5.12 -6.34 15.37
C VAL A 184 5.15 -5.44 16.59
N ARG A 185 4.65 -5.91 17.73
CA ARG A 185 4.65 -5.13 18.98
C ARG A 185 6.05 -4.68 19.35
N TRP A 186 7.05 -5.57 19.28
CA TRP A 186 8.44 -5.24 19.52
C TRP A 186 8.96 -4.19 18.53
N ALA A 187 8.83 -4.44 17.23
CA ALA A 187 9.38 -3.56 16.19
C ALA A 187 8.76 -2.16 16.25
N VAL A 188 7.43 -2.07 16.43
CA VAL A 188 6.73 -0.79 16.39
C VAL A 188 6.87 -0.04 17.72
N THR A 189 6.48 -0.66 18.83
CA THR A 189 6.40 0.03 20.14
C THR A 189 7.78 0.27 20.72
N ARG A 190 8.69 -0.70 20.63
CA ARG A 190 10.02 -0.59 21.26
C ARG A 190 11.04 0.11 20.37
N ILE A 191 10.98 -0.07 19.06
CA ILE A 191 12.03 0.43 18.14
C ILE A 191 11.59 1.65 17.34
N CYS A 192 10.42 1.60 16.69
CA CYS A 192 10.04 2.65 15.72
C CYS A 192 9.42 3.90 16.36
N LEU A 193 8.41 3.76 17.22
CA LEU A 193 7.74 4.92 17.84
C LEU A 193 8.68 5.87 18.61
N PRO A 194 9.65 5.38 19.40
CA PRO A 194 10.61 6.26 20.07
C PRO A 194 11.68 6.84 19.13
N ALA A 195 11.89 6.28 17.93
CA ALA A 195 12.97 6.73 17.06
C ALA A 195 12.73 8.13 16.47
N ARG A 196 13.80 8.93 16.43
CA ARG A 196 13.81 10.31 15.93
C ARG A 196 13.14 10.46 14.57
N ILE A 197 13.39 9.54 13.64
CA ILE A 197 12.80 9.58 12.28
C ILE A 197 11.27 9.58 12.27
N TYR A 198 10.64 8.88 13.21
CA TYR A 198 9.18 8.86 13.33
C TYR A 198 8.66 10.03 14.18
N GLN A 199 9.44 10.51 15.15
CA GLN A 199 9.07 11.71 15.90
C GLN A 199 9.04 12.97 15.00
N GLU A 200 10.01 13.09 14.09
CA GLU A 200 10.11 14.22 13.14
C GLU A 200 9.13 14.12 11.96
N GLN A 201 8.55 12.94 11.71
CA GLN A 201 7.63 12.69 10.60
C GLN A 201 6.25 12.20 11.10
N PRO A 202 5.34 13.13 11.46
CA PRO A 202 4.06 12.80 12.09
C PRO A 202 3.18 11.85 11.27
N SER A 203 3.21 11.94 9.94
CA SER A 203 2.43 11.07 9.05
C SER A 203 2.87 9.61 9.15
N HIS A 204 4.18 9.35 9.17
CA HIS A 204 4.73 8.00 9.28
C HIS A 204 4.52 7.42 10.67
N ARG A 205 4.70 8.23 11.72
CA ARG A 205 4.35 7.83 13.08
C ARG A 205 2.87 7.48 13.19
N ARG A 206 1.99 8.31 12.62
CA ARG A 206 0.55 8.06 12.66
C ARG A 206 0.19 6.74 11.97
N ALA A 207 0.85 6.40 10.86
CA ALA A 207 0.65 5.11 10.20
C ALA A 207 1.01 3.93 11.12
N LEU A 208 2.10 4.03 11.90
CA LEU A 208 2.47 3.01 12.88
C LEU A 208 1.47 2.90 14.04
N GLU A 209 0.98 4.03 14.54
CA GLU A 209 -0.07 4.05 15.58
C GLU A 209 -1.37 3.41 15.07
N LEU A 210 -1.75 3.71 13.83
CA LEU A 210 -2.91 3.09 13.18
C LEU A 210 -2.69 1.59 12.94
N LEU A 211 -1.47 1.15 12.62
CA LEU A 211 -1.13 -0.28 12.54
C LEU A 211 -1.34 -0.97 13.89
N LEU A 212 -0.87 -0.37 15.00
CA LEU A 212 -1.11 -0.93 16.33
C LEU A 212 -2.61 -0.99 16.64
N GLN A 213 -3.36 0.03 16.24
CA GLN A 213 -4.80 0.09 16.42
C GLN A 213 -5.53 -1.01 15.64
N GLU A 214 -5.19 -1.19 14.36
CA GLU A 214 -5.71 -2.27 13.50
C GLU A 214 -5.47 -3.65 14.13
N MET A 215 -4.25 -3.87 14.61
CA MET A 215 -3.83 -5.13 15.21
C MET A 215 -4.26 -5.32 16.67
N GLN A 216 -4.96 -4.35 17.27
CA GLN A 216 -5.36 -4.37 18.68
C GLN A 216 -4.17 -4.55 19.64
N LEU A 217 -3.04 -3.90 19.30
CA LEU A 217 -1.80 -3.90 20.08
C LEU A 217 -1.59 -2.61 20.86
N THR A 218 -2.52 -1.66 20.76
CA THR A 218 -2.54 -0.45 21.59
C THR A 218 -3.07 -0.77 22.99
N ASP A 219 -2.58 -0.04 24.00
CA ASP A 219 -3.09 -0.16 25.37
C ASP A 219 -4.52 0.39 25.49
N GLU A 220 -4.84 1.42 24.70
CA GLU A 220 -6.16 2.07 24.65
C GLU A 220 -6.74 2.03 23.22
N PRO A 221 -7.34 0.90 22.81
CA PRO A 221 -7.93 0.78 21.49
C PRO A 221 -9.22 1.61 21.37
N ASP A 222 -9.30 2.45 20.33
CA ASP A 222 -10.55 3.14 19.98
C ASP A 222 -11.64 2.11 19.57
N PRO A 223 -12.76 2.00 20.32
CA PRO A 223 -13.83 1.05 20.03
C PRO A 223 -14.59 1.36 18.73
N ASN A 224 -14.45 2.58 18.20
CA ASN A 224 -15.09 3.01 16.96
C ASN A 224 -14.16 2.93 15.75
N TYR A 225 -12.94 2.41 15.93
CA TYR A 225 -12.01 2.26 14.83
C TYR A 225 -12.51 1.20 13.85
N GLU A 226 -12.72 1.61 12.60
CA GLU A 226 -13.02 0.73 11.48
C GLU A 226 -12.13 1.12 10.29
N ASN A 227 -11.39 0.15 9.76
CA ASN A 227 -10.51 0.40 8.63
C ASN A 227 -11.32 0.55 7.33
N PRO A 228 -11.23 1.69 6.63
CA PRO A 228 -12.00 1.94 5.41
C PRO A 228 -11.65 1.00 4.25
N PHE A 229 -10.50 0.33 4.30
CA PHE A 229 -10.03 -0.60 3.28
C PHE A 229 -10.39 -2.06 3.57
N SER A 230 -11.06 -2.35 4.68
CA SER A 230 -11.58 -3.70 4.94
C SER A 230 -12.68 -4.06 3.93
N GLU A 231 -12.79 -5.34 3.58
CA GLU A 231 -13.85 -5.82 2.67
C GLU A 231 -15.24 -5.40 3.17
N LEU A 232 -15.47 -5.47 4.48
CA LEU A 232 -16.73 -5.07 5.10
C LEU A 232 -17.01 -3.58 4.88
N SER A 233 -16.04 -2.70 5.13
CA SER A 233 -16.19 -1.27 4.92
C SER A 233 -16.37 -0.92 3.45
N LEU A 234 -15.68 -1.61 2.54
CA LEU A 234 -15.83 -1.44 1.09
C LEU A 234 -17.24 -1.82 0.62
N ILE A 235 -17.76 -2.98 1.06
CA ILE A 235 -19.12 -3.43 0.73
C ILE A 235 -20.16 -2.46 1.29
N ARG A 236 -20.00 -2.02 2.54
CA ARG A 236 -20.88 -1.02 3.18
C ARG A 236 -20.89 0.28 2.38
N GLY A 237 -19.71 0.82 2.06
CA GLY A 237 -19.58 2.05 1.28
C GLY A 237 -20.10 1.96 -0.15
N GLN A 238 -20.02 0.78 -0.80
CA GLN A 238 -20.68 0.56 -2.10
C GLN A 238 -22.21 0.57 -1.98
N ARG A 239 -22.75 -0.14 -0.98
CA ARG A 239 -24.18 -0.21 -0.71
C ARG A 239 -24.77 1.18 -0.43
N ASP A 240 -24.08 1.99 0.37
CA ASP A 240 -24.55 3.32 0.74
C ASP A 240 -24.54 4.28 -0.45
N ARG A 241 -23.52 4.19 -1.32
CA ARG A 241 -23.49 4.92 -2.61
C ARG A 241 -24.63 4.52 -3.54
N LEU A 242 -24.92 3.22 -3.67
CA LEU A 242 -26.05 2.74 -4.47
C LEU A 242 -27.38 3.23 -3.93
N ARG A 243 -27.55 3.26 -2.60
CA ARG A 243 -28.73 3.81 -1.94
C ARG A 243 -28.88 5.30 -2.22
N GLN A 244 -27.82 6.08 -2.09
CA GLN A 244 -27.83 7.52 -2.38
C GLN A 244 -28.20 7.79 -3.85
N ALA A 245 -27.54 7.11 -4.80
CA ALA A 245 -27.86 7.23 -6.22
C ALA A 245 -29.32 6.87 -6.54
N HIS A 246 -29.86 5.85 -5.85
CA HIS A 246 -31.28 5.51 -5.98
C HIS A 246 -32.18 6.65 -5.49
N LEU A 247 -31.93 7.19 -4.30
CA LEU A 247 -32.70 8.29 -3.72
C LEU A 247 -32.66 9.55 -4.61
N GLU A 248 -31.48 9.89 -5.14
CA GLU A 248 -31.30 10.98 -6.10
C GLU A 248 -32.10 10.75 -7.38
N SER A 249 -32.08 9.53 -7.93
CA SER A 249 -32.86 9.19 -9.12
C SER A 249 -34.37 9.32 -8.90
N VAL A 250 -34.84 8.98 -7.70
CA VAL A 250 -36.25 9.12 -7.30
C VAL A 250 -36.62 10.59 -7.20
N GLU A 251 -35.76 11.42 -6.60
CA GLU A 251 -36.03 12.85 -6.48
C GLU A 251 -36.01 13.55 -7.84
N ILE A 252 -35.04 13.23 -8.71
CA ILE A 252 -34.99 13.75 -10.08
C ILE A 252 -36.28 13.40 -10.83
N LYS A 253 -36.76 12.15 -10.73
CA LYS A 253 -38.03 11.74 -11.35
C LYS A 253 -39.22 12.54 -10.82
N ARG A 254 -39.28 12.76 -9.50
CA ARG A 254 -40.33 13.58 -8.88
C ARG A 254 -40.29 15.03 -9.34
N VAL A 255 -39.10 15.62 -9.46
CA VAL A 255 -38.93 16.99 -9.97
C VAL A 255 -39.35 17.08 -11.43
N LEU A 256 -38.89 16.14 -12.27
CA LEU A 256 -39.25 16.09 -13.69
C LEU A 256 -40.75 15.96 -13.88
N HIS A 257 -41.41 15.07 -13.13
CA HIS A 257 -42.86 14.91 -13.19
C HIS A 257 -43.61 16.20 -12.83
N ARG A 258 -43.15 16.93 -11.79
CA ARG A 258 -43.69 18.24 -11.42
C ARG A 258 -43.49 19.30 -12.50
N GLN A 259 -42.37 19.28 -13.22
CA GLN A 259 -42.09 20.21 -14.33
C GLN A 259 -42.97 19.90 -15.54
N LEU A 260 -43.10 18.64 -15.93
CA LEU A 260 -43.96 18.21 -17.05
C LEU A 260 -45.42 18.55 -16.79
N ALA A 261 -45.91 18.39 -15.57
CA ALA A 261 -47.28 18.76 -15.20
C ALA A 261 -47.56 20.28 -15.29
N ARG A 262 -46.51 21.11 -15.26
CA ARG A 262 -46.62 22.58 -15.38
C ARG A 262 -46.37 23.10 -16.80
N ALA A 263 -46.00 22.24 -17.74
CA ALA A 263 -45.74 22.65 -19.11
C ALA A 263 -47.06 23.04 -19.82
N PRO A 264 -47.11 24.17 -20.55
CA PRO A 264 -48.31 24.57 -21.29
C PRO A 264 -48.63 23.56 -22.39
N GLN A 265 -49.91 23.19 -22.53
CA GLN A 265 -50.33 22.33 -23.63
C GLN A 265 -50.15 23.08 -24.96
N ILE A 266 -49.33 22.52 -25.86
CA ILE A 266 -49.22 23.02 -27.23
C ILE A 266 -50.55 22.70 -27.90
N VAL A 267 -51.40 23.71 -28.05
CA VAL A 267 -52.64 23.60 -28.84
C VAL A 267 -52.21 23.48 -30.29
N THR A 268 -52.24 22.27 -30.84
CA THR A 268 -52.09 22.07 -32.28
C THR A 268 -53.37 22.52 -32.96
N VAL A 269 -53.33 23.69 -33.59
CA VAL A 269 -54.42 24.19 -34.42
C VAL A 269 -54.42 23.37 -35.73
N PRO A 270 -55.59 22.85 -36.16
CA PRO A 270 -55.72 22.00 -37.34
C PRO A 270 -55.44 22.71 -38.67
#